data_AF-A0A954RXE3-F1
#
_entry.id   AF-A0A954RXE3-F1
#
_cell.length_a   1.000
_cell.length_b   1.000
_cell.length_c   1.000
_cell.angle_alpha   90.00
_cell.angle_beta   90.00
_cell.angle_gamma   90.00
#
_symmetry.space_group_name_H-M   'P 1'
#
loop_
_entity.id
_entity.type
_entity.pdbx_description
1 polymer ?
#
loop_
_entity_poly.entity_id
_entity_poly.type
_entity_poly.pdbx_seq_one_letter_code
_entity_poly.pdbx_strand_id
1 'polypeptide(L)'
;GLIDLAGVLYLRTLVSPLLVLVGDGEQRVEASNRRALRELGGRKALKLLPASGEAPDSAAAFEWVARETAGWFVRNLPTAATRTGP
;
A
#
# COMPACT_ATOMS: atom_id res chain seq x y z
N GLY A 1 7.95 10.26 -10.59
CA GLY A 1 8.13 9.04 -11.39
C GLY A 1 7.05 9.01 -12.45
N LEU A 2 7.43 8.91 -13.72
CA LEU A 2 6.48 8.71 -14.80
C LEU A 2 6.28 7.20 -14.95
N ILE A 3 5.09 6.74 -14.59
CA ILE A 3 4.64 5.41 -14.99
C ILE A 3 4.36 5.52 -16.49
N ASP A 4 5.03 4.70 -17.30
CA ASP A 4 4.77 4.60 -18.74
C ASP A 4 3.56 3.70 -19.02
N LEU A 5 3.17 3.59 -20.29
CA LEU A 5 2.01 2.80 -20.70
C LEU A 5 2.15 1.30 -20.36
N ALA A 6 3.36 0.74 -20.42
CA ALA A 6 3.61 -0.66 -20.08
C ALA A 6 3.44 -0.89 -18.56
N GLY A 7 3.91 0.05 -17.75
CA GLY A 7 3.66 0.10 -16.32
C GLY A 7 2.17 0.16 -15.99
N VAL A 8 1.38 0.98 -16.72
CA VAL A 8 -0.09 1.04 -16.54
C VAL A 8 -0.77 -0.28 -16.89
N LEU A 9 -0.40 -0.92 -18.00
CA LEU A 9 -0.99 -2.20 -18.40
C LEU A 9 -0.68 -3.30 -17.38
N TYR A 10 0.52 -3.33 -16.81
CA TYR A 10 0.87 -4.28 -15.76
C TYR A 10 0.10 -4.02 -14.45
N LEU A 11 -0.11 -2.75 -14.09
CA LEU A 11 -0.92 -2.43 -12.91
C LEU A 11 -2.38 -2.90 -13.04
N ARG A 12 -2.93 -2.90 -14.27
CA ARG A 12 -4.28 -3.41 -14.55
C ARG A 12 -4.40 -4.93 -14.36
N THR A 13 -3.30 -5.67 -14.49
CA THR A 13 -3.29 -7.13 -14.28
C THR A 13 -3.04 -7.54 -12.83
N LEU A 14 -2.73 -6.60 -11.94
CA LEU A 14 -2.46 -6.88 -10.53
C LEU A 14 -3.74 -7.33 -9.81
N VAL A 15 -3.80 -8.61 -9.46
CA VAL A 15 -4.91 -9.22 -8.71
C VAL A 15 -4.70 -9.24 -7.19
N SER A 16 -3.44 -9.13 -6.74
CA SER A 16 -3.12 -9.13 -5.32
C SER A 16 -3.55 -7.82 -4.64
N PRO A 17 -4.09 -7.86 -3.42
CA PRO A 17 -4.36 -6.66 -2.64
C PRO A 17 -3.10 -5.80 -2.44
N LEU A 18 -3.14 -4.54 -2.87
CA LEU A 18 -2.01 -3.61 -2.78
C LEU A 18 -2.21 -2.55 -1.69
N LEU A 19 -1.23 -2.42 -0.79
CA LEU A 19 -1.11 -1.30 0.13
C LEU A 19 0.07 -0.42 -0.29
N VAL A 20 -0.18 0.89 -0.42
CA VAL A 20 0.85 1.90 -0.61
C VAL A 20 0.95 2.76 0.64
N LEU A 21 2.14 2.85 1.21
CA LEU A 21 2.47 3.73 2.32
C LEU A 21 3.36 4.85 1.80
N VAL A 22 3.01 6.10 2.08
CA VAL A 22 3.74 7.28 1.61
C VAL A 22 4.22 8.08 2.81
N GLY A 23 5.47 8.56 2.76
CA GLY A 23 6.05 9.36 3.83
C GLY A 23 5.39 10.74 3.96
N ASP A 24 5.61 11.40 5.09
CA ASP A 24 5.19 12.77 5.29
C ASP A 24 5.92 13.71 4.32
N GLY A 25 5.24 14.74 3.83
CA GLY A 25 5.80 15.71 2.89
C GLY A 25 6.04 15.20 1.46
N GLU A 26 5.69 13.94 1.13
CA GLU A 26 5.97 13.37 -0.19
C GLU A 26 4.82 13.57 -1.21
N GLN A 27 4.32 14.80 -1.38
CA GLN A 27 3.09 15.04 -2.18
C GLN A 27 3.22 14.60 -3.65
N ARG A 28 4.44 14.66 -4.22
CA ARG A 28 4.69 14.15 -5.58
C ARG A 28 4.54 12.63 -5.68
N VAL A 29 4.99 11.90 -4.66
CA VAL A 29 4.90 10.43 -4.58
C VAL A 29 3.44 10.03 -4.34
N GLU A 30 2.75 10.73 -3.45
CA GLU A 30 1.31 10.57 -3.22
C GLU A 30 0.51 10.77 -4.51
N ALA A 31 0.70 11.88 -5.21
CA ALA A 31 -0.02 12.18 -6.46
C ALA A 31 0.25 11.13 -7.54
N SER A 32 1.51 10.68 -7.65
CA SER A 32 1.89 9.63 -8.59
C SER A 32 1.22 8.30 -8.27
N ASN A 33 1.24 7.86 -7.01
CA ASN A 33 0.63 6.62 -6.58
C ASN A 33 -0.90 6.67 -6.68
N ARG A 34 -1.54 7.81 -6.38
CA ARG A 34 -2.98 7.98 -6.62
C ARG A 34 -3.35 7.76 -8.09
N ARG A 35 -2.55 8.27 -9.02
CA ARG A 35 -2.76 8.01 -10.46
C ARG A 35 -2.64 6.52 -10.78
N ALA A 36 -1.58 5.89 -10.28
CA ALA A 36 -1.34 4.44 -10.47
C ALA A 36 -2.51 3.60 -9.93
N LEU A 37 -2.98 3.91 -8.72
CA LEU A 37 -4.06 3.19 -8.06
C LEU A 37 -5.40 3.28 -8.79
N ARG A 38 -5.66 4.32 -9.58
CA ARG A 38 -6.87 4.38 -10.41
C ARG A 38 -6.90 3.31 -11.49
N GLU A 39 -5.73 2.84 -11.93
CA GLU A 39 -5.61 1.79 -12.95
C GLU A 39 -5.83 0.38 -12.40
N LEU A 40 -5.76 0.19 -11.07
CA LEU A 40 -5.93 -1.13 -10.44
C LEU A 40 -7.41 -1.53 -10.37
N GLY A 41 -7.74 -2.75 -10.82
CA GLY A 41 -9.07 -3.33 -10.62
C GLY A 41 -9.28 -3.99 -9.25
N GLY A 42 -8.20 -4.37 -8.56
CA GLY A 42 -8.24 -5.11 -7.30
C GLY A 42 -8.36 -4.26 -6.04
N ARG A 43 -8.33 -4.95 -4.88
CA ARG A 43 -8.30 -4.31 -3.55
C ARG A 43 -7.06 -3.45 -3.40
N LYS A 44 -7.25 -2.20 -2.97
CA LYS A 44 -6.16 -1.23 -2.88
C LYS A 44 -6.38 -0.25 -1.74
N ALA A 45 -5.29 0.22 -1.16
CA ALA A 45 -5.28 1.31 -0.19
C ALA A 45 -4.02 2.16 -0.33
N LEU A 46 -4.16 3.46 -0.07
CA LEU A 46 -3.05 4.40 0.08
C LEU A 46 -3.17 5.05 1.46
N LYS A 47 -2.10 5.01 2.24
CA LYS A 47 -2.03 5.65 3.54
C LYS A 47 -0.82 6.58 3.61
N LEU A 48 -1.02 7.73 4.23
CA LEU A 48 0.01 8.74 4.45
C LEU A 48 0.50 8.62 5.88
N LEU A 49 1.82 8.65 6.05
CA LEU A 49 2.41 8.80 7.38
C LEU A 49 1.90 10.10 8.00
N PRO A 50 1.34 10.08 9.21
CA PRO A 50 0.86 11.30 9.86
C PRO A 50 1.98 12.32 10.01
N ALA A 51 1.68 13.57 9.70
CA ALA A 51 2.60 14.67 9.98
C ALA A 51 2.87 14.71 11.48
N SER A 52 4.13 14.63 11.85
CA SER A 52 4.59 14.89 13.20
C SER A 52 4.98 16.37 13.24
N GLY A 53 4.48 17.12 14.22
CA GLY A 53 4.79 18.57 14.35
C GLY A 53 6.27 18.86 14.57
N GLU A 54 7.04 17.83 14.94
CA GLU A 54 8.51 17.80 14.96
C GLU A 54 8.99 16.74 13.96
N ALA A 55 10.28 16.77 13.56
CA ALA A 55 10.84 15.79 12.64
C ALA A 55 10.43 14.36 13.06
N PRO A 56 9.98 13.51 12.12
CA PRO A 56 9.38 12.23 12.46
C PRO A 56 10.33 11.42 13.32
N ASP A 57 9.88 11.09 14.54
CA ASP A 57 10.53 10.06 15.35
C ASP A 57 10.54 8.79 14.52
N SER A 58 11.74 8.36 14.13
CA SER A 58 11.93 7.21 13.23
C SER A 58 11.34 5.94 13.82
N ALA A 59 11.26 5.83 15.16
CA ALA A 59 10.58 4.75 15.85
C ALA A 59 9.05 4.80 15.65
N ALA A 60 8.43 5.98 15.81
CA ALA A 60 7.00 6.16 15.59
C ALA A 60 6.60 5.93 14.11
N ALA A 61 7.43 6.40 13.18
CA ALA A 61 7.23 6.14 11.76
C ALA A 61 7.31 4.64 11.42
N PHE A 62 8.30 3.94 11.99
CA PHE A 62 8.43 2.50 11.84
C PHE A 62 7.24 1.74 12.44
N GLU A 63 6.82 2.09 13.65
CA GLU A 63 5.66 1.47 14.31
C GLU A 63 4.40 1.62 13.46
N TRP A 64 4.18 2.80 12.89
CA TRP A 64 3.07 3.06 11.99
C TRP A 64 3.13 2.17 10.74
N VAL A 65 4.30 2.09 10.08
CA VAL A 65 4.50 1.21 8.91
C VAL A 65 4.23 -0.25 9.27
N ALA A 66 4.77 -0.73 10.39
CA ALA A 66 4.61 -2.11 10.83
C ALA A 66 3.14 -2.43 11.10
N ARG A 67 2.43 -1.56 11.83
CA ARG A 67 1.02 -1.72 12.17
C ARG A 67 0.14 -1.77 10.92
N GLU A 68 0.35 -0.85 9.99
CA GLU A 68 -0.44 -0.77 8.76
C GLU A 68 -0.22 -1.95 7.84
N THR A 69 1.04 -2.38 7.71
CA THR A 69 1.43 -3.56 6.96
C THR A 69 0.83 -4.83 7.54
N ALA A 70 0.98 -5.05 8.85
CA ALA A 70 0.46 -6.23 9.53
C ALA A 70 -1.07 -6.30 9.40
N GLY A 71 -1.76 -5.19 9.65
CA GLY A 71 -3.21 -5.11 9.49
C GLY A 71 -3.66 -5.40 8.06
N TRP A 72 -2.90 -4.96 7.06
CA TRP A 72 -3.20 -5.27 5.66
C TRP A 72 -3.11 -6.76 5.37
N PHE A 73 -2.04 -7.42 5.81
CA PHE A 73 -1.87 -8.86 5.63
C PHE A 73 -2.96 -9.65 6.33
N VAL A 74 -3.26 -9.35 7.60
CA VAL A 74 -4.32 -10.06 8.35
C VAL A 74 -5.68 -9.98 7.65
N ARG A 75 -6.01 -8.83 7.03
CA ARG A 75 -7.29 -8.64 6.32
C ARG A 75 -7.34 -9.28 4.94
N ASN A 76 -6.20 -9.50 4.29
CA ASN A 76 -6.16 -9.79 2.86
C ASN A 76 -5.47 -11.10 2.49
N LEU A 77 -4.66 -11.68 3.39
CA LEU A 77 -4.19 -13.03 3.20
C LEU A 77 -5.35 -14.00 3.43
N PRO A 78 -5.47 -15.05 2.62
CA PRO A 78 -6.40 -16.11 2.90
C PRO A 78 -6.09 -16.66 4.30
N THR A 79 -7.09 -16.71 5.18
CA THR A 79 -7.01 -17.60 6.34
C THR A 79 -6.69 -18.96 5.76
N ALA A 80 -5.55 -19.56 6.14
CA ALA A 80 -5.18 -20.88 5.67
C ALA A 80 -6.38 -21.78 5.90
N ALA A 81 -7.08 -22.12 4.82
CA ALA A 81 -8.20 -23.02 4.91
C ALA A 81 -7.59 -24.31 5.45
N THR A 82 -8.00 -24.70 6.66
CA THR A 82 -7.72 -26.02 7.20
C THR A 82 -8.14 -26.98 6.11
N ARG A 83 -7.16 -27.52 5.41
CA ARG A 83 -7.38 -28.47 4.33
C ARG A 83 -7.66 -29.80 5.02
N THR A 84 -8.85 -29.93 5.61
CA THR A 84 -9.41 -31.20 6.01
C THR A 84 -9.71 -31.94 4.71
N GLY A 85 -8.70 -32.65 4.22
CA GLY A 85 -8.87 -33.68 3.19
C GLY A 85 -9.58 -34.90 3.78
N PRO A 86 -10.16 -35.74 2.92
CA PRO A 86 -11.04 -36.86 3.27
C PRO A 86 -10.36 -37.92 4.15
#